data_AF-A0A970ZA59-F1
#
_entry.id   AF-A0A970ZA59-F1
#
_cell.length_a   1.000
_cell.length_b   1.000
_cell.length_c   1.000
_cell.angle_alpha   90.00
_cell.angle_beta   90.00
_cell.angle_gamma   90.00
#
_symmetry.space_group_name_H-M   'P 1'
#
loop_
_entity.id
_entity.type
_entity.pdbx_description
1 polymer ?
#
loop_
_entity_poly.entity_id
_entity_poly.type
_entity_poly.pdbx_seq_one_letter_code
_entity_poly.pdbx_strand_id
1 'polypeptide(L)'
;QGLRHNATELALYRNAPRFSAAGQATQMIIGASPESDRQILQLTEGLYQKYKLKRVFFSAYIPVVEDSLLPALTAPPPLLREHRLYQADFLLRQYHFSADELLAEEAPNFNPYLDPKCNWALQNLHRFPVDVNRAPLEVLLRVPGIGPTSARRILRARREARLSTAELKRMGVVLKRARYFILATDLPYGLRLGREGAVRALMDPGVSAFGMEQLSLFGRPELAAAKTLFEATEEAVRCLASRI
;
A
#
# COMPACT_ATOMS: atom_id res chain seq x y z
N GLN A 1 -2.34 3.87 30.86
CA GLN A 1 -2.72 3.13 32.09
C GLN A 1 -2.20 1.69 32.12
N GLY A 2 -2.06 0.98 30.98
CA GLY A 2 -1.56 -0.41 30.95
C GLY A 2 -0.11 -0.64 31.43
N LEU A 3 0.81 0.32 31.26
CA LEU A 3 2.20 0.18 31.74
C LEU A 3 2.30 0.17 33.29
N ARG A 4 1.45 0.94 33.98
CA ARG A 4 1.43 0.99 35.45
C ARG A 4 0.78 -0.24 36.06
N HIS A 5 -0.26 -0.78 35.43
CA HIS A 5 -0.90 -2.03 35.84
C HIS A 5 0.06 -3.24 35.79
N ASN A 6 0.91 -3.28 34.77
CA ASN A 6 1.91 -4.34 34.62
C ASN A 6 2.97 -4.33 35.74
N ALA A 7 3.40 -3.14 36.16
CA ALA A 7 4.36 -3.02 37.28
C ALA A 7 3.78 -3.52 38.61
N THR A 8 2.49 -3.29 38.85
CA THR A 8 1.77 -3.83 40.02
C THR A 8 1.52 -5.34 39.94
N GLU A 9 1.22 -5.89 38.76
CA GLU A 9 1.06 -7.35 38.57
C GLU A 9 2.38 -8.12 38.75
N LEU A 10 3.51 -7.56 38.31
CA LEU A 10 4.85 -8.13 38.52
C LEU A 10 5.27 -8.18 40.00
N ALA A 11 4.72 -7.30 40.84
CA ALA A 11 4.97 -7.29 42.28
C ALA A 11 4.15 -8.36 43.02
N LEU A 12 2.94 -8.68 42.54
CA LEU A 12 2.05 -9.69 43.12
C LEU A 12 2.40 -11.11 42.67
N TYR A 13 2.84 -11.29 41.44
CA TYR A 13 3.19 -12.59 40.88
C TYR A 13 4.67 -12.61 40.49
N ARG A 14 5.50 -13.08 41.42
CA ARG A 14 6.97 -13.18 41.28
C ARG A 14 7.43 -13.99 40.05
N ASN A 15 6.52 -14.74 39.42
CA ASN A 15 6.70 -15.57 38.23
C ASN A 15 5.83 -15.17 37.03
N ALA A 16 5.16 -14.00 37.05
CA ALA A 16 4.44 -13.53 35.87
C ALA A 16 5.45 -13.19 34.76
N PRO A 17 5.34 -13.81 33.56
CA PRO A 17 6.26 -13.51 32.48
C PRO A 17 6.18 -12.02 32.13
N ARG A 18 7.34 -11.36 32.07
CA ARG A 18 7.47 -9.98 31.58
C ARG A 18 7.04 -9.94 30.11
N PHE A 19 5.76 -9.65 29.88
CA PHE A 19 5.14 -9.51 28.57
C PHE A 19 5.01 -10.79 27.72
N SER A 20 3.97 -10.77 26.86
CA SER A 20 3.76 -11.77 25.82
C SER A 20 4.89 -11.72 24.78
N ALA A 21 5.49 -12.88 24.49
CA ALA A 21 6.47 -13.07 23.42
C ALA A 21 5.95 -12.61 22.03
N ALA A 22 4.63 -12.49 21.87
CA ALA A 22 3.96 -12.12 20.63
C ALA A 22 4.15 -10.64 20.24
N GLY A 23 4.65 -9.75 21.11
CA GLY A 23 4.78 -8.32 20.84
C GLY A 23 3.47 -7.55 20.96
N GLN A 24 3.54 -6.21 20.97
CA GLN A 24 2.36 -5.35 21.13
C GLN A 24 1.75 -4.96 19.78
N ALA A 25 0.43 -4.86 19.75
CA ALA A 25 -0.34 -4.32 18.64
C ALA A 25 -1.34 -3.29 19.17
N THR A 26 -1.83 -2.43 18.27
CA THR A 26 -2.88 -1.44 18.57
C THR A 26 -3.92 -1.41 17.45
N GLN A 27 -5.08 -0.85 17.72
CA GLN A 27 -6.14 -0.61 16.74
C GLN A 27 -6.48 0.88 16.67
N MET A 28 -6.59 1.39 15.45
CA MET A 28 -7.00 2.77 15.15
C MET A 28 -8.34 2.76 14.42
N ILE A 29 -9.23 3.65 14.82
CA ILE A 29 -10.54 3.84 14.19
C ILE A 29 -10.43 4.95 13.14
N ILE A 30 -10.76 4.64 11.89
CA ILE A 30 -10.55 5.51 10.73
C ILE A 30 -11.87 6.16 10.31
N GLY A 31 -11.88 7.49 10.23
CA GLY A 31 -13.04 8.26 9.80
C GLY A 31 -13.95 8.77 10.93
N ALA A 32 -13.58 8.54 12.20
CA ALA A 32 -14.24 9.18 13.35
C ALA A 32 -13.81 10.65 13.54
N SER A 33 -12.75 11.07 12.85
CA SER A 33 -12.05 12.33 13.03
C SER A 33 -11.50 12.79 11.67
N PRO A 34 -11.30 14.11 11.47
CA PRO A 34 -10.93 14.69 10.18
C PRO A 34 -9.43 14.54 9.84
N GLU A 35 -8.78 13.50 10.36
CA GLU A 35 -7.37 13.25 10.08
C GLU A 35 -7.15 12.73 8.66
N SER A 36 -6.09 13.22 8.02
CA SER A 36 -5.66 12.81 6.68
C SER A 36 -4.94 11.46 6.70
N ASP A 37 -4.86 10.79 5.54
CA ASP A 37 -4.13 9.52 5.45
C ASP A 37 -2.64 9.69 5.76
N ARG A 38 -2.05 10.84 5.40
CA ARG A 38 -0.66 11.17 5.74
C ARG A 38 -0.46 11.20 7.25
N GLN A 39 -1.33 11.89 8.00
CA GLN A 39 -1.24 11.96 9.47
C GLN A 39 -1.38 10.58 10.12
N ILE A 40 -2.34 9.77 9.65
CA ILE A 40 -2.53 8.39 10.13
C ILE A 40 -1.27 7.56 9.88
N LEU A 41 -0.68 7.70 8.69
CA LEU A 41 0.50 6.93 8.29
C LEU A 41 1.76 7.38 9.05
N GLN A 42 1.95 8.67 9.30
CA GLN A 42 3.02 9.20 10.14
C GLN A 42 2.90 8.72 11.60
N LEU A 43 1.68 8.72 12.15
CA LEU A 43 1.44 8.15 13.48
C LEU A 43 1.77 6.66 13.49
N THR A 44 1.33 5.92 12.47
CA THR A 44 1.62 4.48 12.30
C THR A 44 3.12 4.21 12.23
N GLU A 45 3.86 4.97 11.42
CA GLU A 45 5.33 4.89 11.33
C GLU A 45 5.98 5.18 12.68
N GLY A 46 5.55 6.23 13.38
CA GLY A 46 6.02 6.59 14.72
C GLY A 46 5.77 5.47 15.75
N LEU A 47 4.63 4.78 15.68
CA LEU A 47 4.32 3.64 16.54
C LEU A 47 5.27 2.47 16.33
N TYR A 48 5.69 2.21 15.08
CA TYR A 48 6.71 1.19 14.80
C TYR A 48 8.10 1.62 15.22
N GLN A 49 8.49 2.86 14.96
CA GLN A 49 9.85 3.33 15.22
C GLN A 49 10.10 3.59 16.71
N LYS A 50 9.19 4.26 17.41
CA LYS A 50 9.34 4.69 18.81
C LYS A 50 8.88 3.62 19.80
N TYR A 51 7.72 3.01 19.55
CA TYR A 51 7.11 2.05 20.48
C TYR A 51 7.35 0.58 20.09
N LYS A 52 8.03 0.32 18.97
CA LYS A 52 8.40 -1.03 18.50
C LYS A 52 7.20 -1.97 18.41
N LEU A 53 6.01 -1.45 18.08
CA LEU A 53 4.83 -2.28 17.85
C LEU A 53 5.10 -3.28 16.72
N LYS A 54 4.49 -4.47 16.77
CA LYS A 54 4.58 -5.44 15.68
C LYS A 54 3.55 -5.18 14.57
N ARG A 55 2.38 -4.66 14.96
CA ARG A 55 1.23 -4.41 14.06
C ARG A 55 0.39 -3.23 14.55
N VAL A 56 -0.13 -2.47 13.59
CA VAL A 56 -1.25 -1.54 13.75
C VAL A 56 -2.42 -2.10 12.93
N PHE A 57 -3.60 -2.16 13.53
CA PHE A 57 -4.85 -2.52 12.87
C PHE A 57 -5.69 -1.26 12.62
N PHE A 58 -6.36 -1.23 11.48
CA PHE A 58 -7.28 -0.18 11.08
C PHE A 58 -8.70 -0.75 11.03
N SER A 59 -9.67 0.04 11.46
CA SER A 59 -11.10 -0.27 11.32
C SER A 59 -11.83 1.00 10.94
N ALA A 60 -12.63 0.97 9.87
CA ALA A 60 -13.52 2.06 9.53
C ALA A 60 -14.49 2.33 10.70
N TYR A 61 -14.74 3.62 10.94
CA TYR A 61 -15.78 4.06 11.87
C TYR A 61 -17.16 3.76 11.29
N ILE A 62 -18.02 3.12 12.09
CA ILE A 62 -19.40 2.80 11.77
C ILE A 62 -20.25 3.16 13.00
N PRO A 63 -21.06 4.23 12.97
CA PRO A 63 -22.00 4.52 14.05
C PRO A 63 -23.12 3.49 14.02
N VAL A 64 -23.36 2.84 15.16
CA VAL A 64 -24.49 1.91 15.35
C VAL A 64 -25.68 2.64 15.97
N VAL A 65 -25.46 3.82 16.54
CA VAL A 65 -26.45 4.66 17.22
C VAL A 65 -26.26 6.10 16.75
N GLU A 66 -27.35 6.80 16.50
CA GLU A 66 -27.34 8.24 16.22
C GLU A 66 -27.31 9.00 17.56
N ASP A 67 -26.19 9.67 17.85
CA ASP A 67 -26.02 10.51 19.04
C ASP A 67 -25.25 11.77 18.64
N SER A 68 -25.69 12.92 19.16
CA SER A 68 -25.01 14.22 19.01
C SER A 68 -23.54 14.24 19.50
N LEU A 69 -23.17 13.32 20.40
CA LEU A 69 -21.81 13.15 20.90
C LEU A 69 -20.93 12.29 19.99
N LEU A 70 -21.52 11.63 18.99
CA LEU A 70 -20.81 10.79 18.03
C LEU A 70 -20.51 11.57 16.75
N PRO A 71 -19.36 11.32 16.10
CA PRO A 71 -19.07 11.92 14.80
C PRO A 71 -20.17 11.61 13.79
N ALA A 72 -20.82 12.65 13.27
CA ALA A 72 -21.82 12.50 12.23
C ALA A 72 -21.16 11.94 10.95
N LEU A 73 -21.78 10.91 10.34
CA LEU A 73 -21.34 10.43 9.03
C LEU A 73 -21.74 11.45 7.97
N THR A 74 -20.79 12.24 7.47
CA THR A 74 -20.98 13.02 6.25
C THR A 74 -20.85 12.17 4.98
N ALA A 75 -20.38 10.92 5.09
CA ALA A 75 -20.11 10.01 3.98
C ALA A 75 -20.28 8.53 4.42
N PRO A 76 -20.51 7.59 3.48
CA PRO A 76 -20.51 6.15 3.77
C PRO A 76 -19.19 5.69 4.41
N PRO A 77 -19.17 4.56 5.16
CA PRO A 77 -17.98 4.06 5.82
C PRO A 77 -16.79 3.96 4.85
N PRO A 78 -15.62 4.48 5.21
CA PRO A 78 -14.52 4.63 4.27
C PRO A 78 -13.75 3.31 4.08
N LEU A 79 -14.42 2.24 3.64
CA LEU A 79 -13.85 0.89 3.48
C LEU A 79 -12.65 0.87 2.52
N LEU A 80 -12.74 1.62 1.40
CA LEU A 80 -11.62 1.75 0.47
C LEU A 80 -10.41 2.44 1.12
N ARG A 81 -10.65 3.42 1.99
CA ARG A 81 -9.62 4.15 2.73
C ARG A 81 -8.90 3.22 3.71
N GLU A 82 -9.64 2.44 4.49
CA GLU A 82 -9.08 1.40 5.38
C GLU A 82 -8.19 0.44 4.59
N HIS A 83 -8.67 -0.03 3.44
CA HIS A 83 -7.90 -0.93 2.59
C HIS A 83 -6.59 -0.29 2.09
N ARG A 84 -6.62 0.99 1.67
CA ARG A 84 -5.40 1.72 1.28
C ARG A 84 -4.42 1.89 2.43
N LEU A 85 -4.90 2.14 3.64
CA LEU A 85 -4.05 2.24 4.84
C LEU A 85 -3.35 0.91 5.14
N TYR A 86 -4.04 -0.23 5.03
CA TYR A 86 -3.40 -1.55 5.17
C TYR A 86 -2.35 -1.82 4.08
N GLN A 87 -2.63 -1.42 2.83
CA GLN A 87 -1.65 -1.52 1.75
C GLN A 87 -0.40 -0.68 2.06
N ALA A 88 -0.58 0.56 2.52
CA ALA A 88 0.51 1.45 2.88
C ALA A 88 1.30 0.97 4.10
N ASP A 89 0.64 0.47 5.15
CA ASP A 89 1.30 -0.16 6.30
C ASP A 89 2.25 -1.30 5.87
N PHE A 90 1.81 -2.12 4.92
CA PHE A 90 2.64 -3.18 4.37
C PHE A 90 3.89 -2.62 3.67
N LEU A 91 3.77 -1.49 2.96
CA LEU A 91 4.89 -0.79 2.34
C LEU A 91 5.88 -0.25 3.37
N LEU A 92 5.39 0.35 4.46
CA LEU A 92 6.27 0.80 5.56
C LEU A 92 7.10 -0.36 6.10
N ARG A 93 6.44 -1.48 6.45
CA ARG A 93 7.10 -2.57 7.17
C ARG A 93 7.93 -3.51 6.30
N GLN A 94 7.49 -3.81 5.08
CA GLN A 94 8.13 -4.82 4.22
C GLN A 94 8.96 -4.24 3.08
N TYR A 95 8.64 -3.01 2.66
CA TYR A 95 9.34 -2.31 1.58
C TYR A 95 10.20 -1.16 2.06
N HIS A 96 10.13 -0.81 3.36
CA HIS A 96 10.89 0.28 3.98
C HIS A 96 10.58 1.62 3.31
N PHE A 97 9.31 1.84 2.96
CA PHE A 97 8.83 3.19 2.65
C PHE A 97 8.72 4.00 3.94
N SER A 98 8.84 5.32 3.82
CA SER A 98 8.41 6.25 4.88
C SER A 98 7.02 6.82 4.58
N ALA A 99 6.37 7.38 5.60
CA ALA A 99 5.07 8.02 5.39
C ALA A 99 5.16 9.21 4.42
N ASP A 100 6.21 10.02 4.57
CA ASP A 100 6.47 11.18 3.70
C ASP A 100 6.94 10.79 2.29
N GLU A 101 7.45 9.58 2.09
CA GLU A 101 7.72 9.06 0.74
C GLU A 101 6.40 8.76 0.00
N LEU A 102 5.37 8.30 0.71
CA LEU A 102 4.10 7.85 0.12
C LEU A 102 3.07 8.97 -0.09
N LEU A 103 3.03 9.97 0.80
CA LEU A 103 2.05 11.05 0.76
C LEU A 103 2.71 12.41 1.07
N ALA A 104 2.46 13.38 0.21
CA ALA A 104 2.92 14.76 0.35
C ALA A 104 1.89 15.63 1.08
N GLU A 105 2.26 16.84 1.49
CA GLU A 105 1.34 17.77 2.17
C GLU A 105 0.26 18.30 1.23
N GLU A 106 0.61 18.50 -0.04
CA GLU A 106 -0.29 18.97 -1.08
C GLU A 106 -1.28 17.88 -1.53
N ALA A 107 -0.93 16.61 -1.31
CA ALA A 107 -1.76 15.44 -1.62
C ALA A 107 -1.77 14.45 -0.43
N PRO A 108 -2.45 14.80 0.68
CA PRO A 108 -2.30 14.10 1.96
C PRO A 108 -3.18 12.85 2.09
N ASN A 109 -3.94 12.49 1.04
CA ASN A 109 -4.88 11.36 1.04
C ASN A 109 -4.59 10.40 -0.11
N PHE A 110 -4.85 9.11 0.11
CA PHE A 110 -4.62 8.09 -0.90
C PHE A 110 -5.60 8.16 -2.07
N ASN A 111 -5.10 7.71 -3.21
CA ASN A 111 -5.90 7.53 -4.40
C ASN A 111 -6.92 6.38 -4.22
N PRO A 112 -8.21 6.58 -4.52
CA PRO A 112 -9.20 5.51 -4.41
C PRO A 112 -9.02 4.43 -5.48
N TYR A 113 -8.48 4.76 -6.66
CA TYR A 113 -8.36 3.84 -7.80
C TYR A 113 -7.02 3.11 -7.87
N LEU A 114 -5.93 3.74 -7.41
CA LEU A 114 -4.58 3.17 -7.48
C LEU A 114 -4.07 2.73 -6.11
N ASP A 115 -3.39 1.58 -6.06
CA ASP A 115 -2.68 1.19 -4.83
C ASP A 115 -1.54 2.16 -4.51
N PRO A 116 -1.18 2.34 -3.23
CA PRO A 116 -0.21 3.34 -2.82
C PRO A 116 1.14 3.23 -3.55
N LYS A 117 1.60 2.00 -3.85
CA LYS A 117 2.87 1.78 -4.54
C LYS A 117 2.80 2.17 -6.01
N CYS A 118 1.71 1.82 -6.68
CA CYS A 118 1.47 2.20 -8.07
C CYS A 118 1.27 3.73 -8.20
N ASN A 119 0.51 4.34 -7.30
CA ASN A 119 0.34 5.79 -7.24
C ASN A 119 1.69 6.50 -7.06
N TRP A 120 2.49 6.02 -6.10
CA TRP A 120 3.84 6.52 -5.86
C TRP A 120 4.72 6.43 -7.11
N ALA A 121 4.69 5.29 -7.82
CA ALA A 121 5.51 5.09 -9.01
C ALA A 121 5.14 6.03 -10.16
N LEU A 122 3.85 6.34 -10.30
CA LEU A 122 3.36 7.31 -11.29
C LEU A 122 3.75 8.75 -10.97
N GLN A 123 3.76 9.12 -9.69
CA GLN A 123 4.28 10.42 -9.25
C GLN A 123 5.80 10.53 -9.42
N ASN A 124 6.50 9.39 -9.42
CA ASN A 124 7.95 9.31 -9.51
C ASN A 124 8.46 8.71 -10.84
N LEU A 125 7.75 8.99 -11.95
CA LEU A 125 8.10 8.43 -13.28
C LEU A 125 9.54 8.74 -13.71
N HIS A 126 10.12 9.86 -13.27
CA HIS A 126 11.51 10.24 -13.52
C HIS A 126 12.54 9.23 -12.97
N ARG A 127 12.15 8.34 -12.04
CA ARG A 127 12.99 7.28 -11.48
C ARG A 127 12.97 5.99 -12.29
N PHE A 128 12.17 5.94 -13.35
CA PHE A 128 11.96 4.76 -14.19
C PHE A 128 12.38 5.04 -15.64
N PRO A 129 12.75 3.99 -16.41
CA PRO A 129 12.78 2.57 -16.04
C PRO A 129 14.01 2.18 -15.22
N VAL A 130 13.88 1.11 -14.45
CA VAL A 130 14.92 0.56 -13.57
C VAL A 130 15.56 -0.67 -14.21
N ASP A 131 16.88 -0.67 -14.40
CA ASP A 131 17.60 -1.87 -14.85
C ASP A 131 17.67 -2.93 -13.73
N VAL A 132 16.94 -4.04 -13.91
CA VAL A 132 16.88 -5.13 -12.90
C VAL A 132 18.23 -5.78 -12.65
N ASN A 133 19.14 -5.73 -13.62
CA ASN A 133 20.46 -6.35 -13.54
C ASN A 133 21.46 -5.48 -12.77
N ARG A 134 21.14 -4.21 -12.51
CA ARG A 134 22.04 -3.25 -11.84
C ARG A 134 21.46 -2.65 -10.56
N ALA A 135 20.16 -2.34 -10.54
CA ALA A 135 19.54 -1.55 -9.50
C ALA A 135 19.70 -2.14 -8.08
N PRO A 136 19.92 -1.32 -7.04
CA PRO A 136 20.00 -1.83 -5.67
C PRO A 136 18.64 -2.33 -5.16
N LEU A 137 18.65 -3.06 -4.03
CA LEU A 137 17.44 -3.64 -3.42
C LEU A 137 16.34 -2.60 -3.23
N GLU A 138 16.69 -1.45 -2.66
CA GLU A 138 15.76 -0.38 -2.32
C GLU A 138 15.02 0.13 -3.55
N VAL A 139 15.73 0.31 -4.67
CA VAL A 139 15.14 0.75 -5.95
C VAL A 139 14.26 -0.35 -6.55
N LEU A 140 14.67 -1.63 -6.50
CA LEU A 140 13.82 -2.74 -6.95
C LEU A 140 12.52 -2.83 -6.14
N LEU A 141 12.58 -2.54 -4.84
CA LEU A 141 11.41 -2.50 -3.96
C LEU A 141 10.42 -1.38 -4.33
N ARG A 142 10.82 -0.36 -5.09
CA ARG A 142 9.94 0.72 -5.54
C ARG A 142 9.18 0.38 -6.82
N VAL A 143 9.65 -0.60 -7.59
CA VAL A 143 9.03 -1.03 -8.85
C VAL A 143 7.67 -1.70 -8.61
N PRO A 144 6.57 -1.24 -9.24
CA PRO A 144 5.29 -1.92 -9.22
C PRO A 144 5.39 -3.38 -9.73
N GLY A 145 4.81 -4.32 -8.99
CA GLY A 145 4.87 -5.76 -9.34
C GLY A 145 6.13 -6.50 -8.90
N ILE A 146 7.13 -5.83 -8.31
CA ILE A 146 8.25 -6.47 -7.62
C ILE A 146 8.01 -6.40 -6.11
N GLY A 147 8.00 -7.55 -5.44
CA GLY A 147 7.85 -7.68 -3.99
C GLY A 147 9.18 -7.98 -3.29
N PRO A 148 9.25 -8.02 -1.95
CA PRO A 148 10.51 -8.22 -1.23
C PRO A 148 11.17 -9.57 -1.53
N THR A 149 10.36 -10.61 -1.67
CA THR A 149 10.84 -11.95 -2.03
C THR A 149 11.39 -11.98 -3.45
N SER A 150 10.67 -11.42 -4.44
CA SER A 150 11.16 -11.40 -5.82
C SER A 150 12.35 -10.46 -6.01
N ALA A 151 12.39 -9.31 -5.32
CA ALA A 151 13.56 -8.41 -5.31
C ALA A 151 14.82 -9.12 -4.79
N ARG A 152 14.71 -9.87 -3.68
CA ARG A 152 15.83 -10.68 -3.15
C ARG A 152 16.27 -11.78 -4.12
N ARG A 153 15.33 -12.43 -4.81
CA ARG A 153 15.64 -13.43 -5.85
C ARG A 153 16.40 -12.81 -7.03
N ILE A 154 15.96 -11.63 -7.49
CA ILE A 154 16.64 -10.86 -8.55
C ILE A 154 18.10 -10.57 -8.17
N LEU A 155 18.34 -10.06 -6.95
CA LEU A 155 19.70 -9.73 -6.50
C LEU A 155 20.64 -10.93 -6.45
N ARG A 156 20.11 -12.11 -6.11
CA ARG A 156 20.89 -13.35 -6.08
C ARG A 156 21.18 -13.82 -7.51
N ALA A 157 20.13 -14.01 -8.31
CA ALA A 157 20.23 -14.60 -9.63
C ALA A 157 21.06 -13.76 -10.61
N ARG A 158 20.99 -12.43 -10.53
CA ARG A 158 21.74 -11.55 -11.44
C ARG A 158 23.26 -11.59 -11.28
N ARG A 159 23.76 -12.23 -10.22
CA ARG A 159 25.20 -12.49 -10.02
C ARG A 159 25.71 -13.61 -10.91
N GLU A 160 24.82 -14.51 -11.31
CA GLU A 160 25.13 -15.71 -12.09
C GLU A 160 24.82 -15.50 -13.58
N ALA A 161 23.70 -14.85 -13.88
CA ALA A 161 23.26 -14.62 -15.26
C ALA A 161 22.50 -13.30 -15.40
N ARG A 162 22.51 -12.73 -16.61
CA ARG A 162 21.68 -11.56 -16.92
C ARG A 162 20.22 -11.95 -17.06
N LEU A 163 19.35 -11.26 -16.34
CA LEU A 163 17.93 -11.56 -16.23
C LEU A 163 17.10 -10.96 -17.37
N SER A 164 16.35 -11.84 -18.02
CA SER A 164 15.29 -11.58 -18.99
C SER A 164 13.91 -11.50 -18.31
N THR A 165 12.89 -11.00 -19.02
CA THR A 165 11.51 -10.97 -18.53
C THR A 165 10.99 -12.37 -18.18
N ALA A 166 11.38 -13.40 -18.93
CA ALA A 166 10.98 -14.79 -18.67
C ALA A 166 11.47 -15.28 -17.29
N GLU A 167 12.70 -14.93 -16.90
CA GLU A 167 13.26 -15.30 -15.60
C GLU A 167 12.61 -14.49 -14.47
N LEU A 168 12.37 -13.20 -14.68
CA LEU A 168 11.65 -12.35 -13.74
C LEU A 168 10.25 -12.93 -13.43
N LYS A 169 9.52 -13.38 -14.44
CA LYS A 169 8.21 -14.04 -14.26
C LYS A 169 8.32 -15.29 -13.39
N ARG A 170 9.31 -16.15 -13.65
CA ARG A 170 9.57 -17.37 -12.85
C ARG A 170 9.93 -17.05 -11.39
N MET A 171 10.57 -15.90 -11.14
CA MET A 171 10.89 -15.43 -9.79
C MET A 171 9.68 -14.87 -9.01
N GLY A 172 8.53 -14.73 -9.66
CA GLY A 172 7.30 -14.19 -9.08
C GLY A 172 7.15 -12.67 -9.26
N VAL A 173 7.85 -12.07 -10.22
CA VAL A 173 7.57 -10.68 -10.62
C VAL A 173 6.28 -10.62 -11.42
N VAL A 174 5.38 -9.71 -11.04
CA VAL A 174 4.14 -9.45 -11.76
C VAL A 174 4.43 -8.60 -12.99
N LEU A 175 4.84 -9.25 -14.08
CA LEU A 175 5.22 -8.56 -15.31
C LEU A 175 4.12 -7.67 -15.89
N LYS A 176 2.83 -8.00 -15.68
CA LYS A 176 1.72 -7.15 -16.13
C LYS A 176 1.84 -5.70 -15.62
N ARG A 177 2.43 -5.50 -14.43
CA ARG A 177 2.74 -4.19 -13.85
C ARG A 177 4.18 -3.77 -14.12
N ALA A 178 5.13 -4.66 -13.84
CA ALA A 178 6.55 -4.30 -13.79
C ALA A 178 7.14 -3.93 -15.15
N ARG A 179 6.63 -4.49 -16.26
CA ARG A 179 7.21 -4.31 -17.62
C ARG A 179 7.30 -2.86 -18.11
N TYR A 180 6.53 -1.95 -17.52
CA TYR A 180 6.54 -0.53 -17.87
C TYR A 180 7.58 0.27 -17.06
N PHE A 181 8.12 -0.31 -16.01
CA PHE A 181 8.99 0.34 -15.03
C PHE A 181 10.40 -0.26 -15.02
N ILE A 182 10.70 -1.25 -15.86
CA ILE A 182 11.97 -1.98 -15.81
C ILE A 182 12.65 -2.09 -17.17
N LEU A 183 13.97 -2.28 -17.11
CA LEU A 183 14.78 -2.81 -18.21
C LEU A 183 15.21 -4.24 -17.86
N ALA A 184 15.25 -5.10 -18.86
CA ALA A 184 15.73 -6.49 -18.78
C ALA A 184 16.54 -6.82 -20.04
N THR A 185 17.21 -7.98 -20.07
CA THR A 185 18.07 -8.38 -21.21
C THR A 185 17.35 -8.35 -22.56
N ASP A 186 16.11 -8.86 -22.59
CA ASP A 186 15.20 -8.90 -23.73
C ASP A 186 14.30 -7.66 -23.84
N LEU A 187 14.44 -6.70 -22.92
CA LEU A 187 13.71 -5.42 -22.90
C LEU A 187 14.68 -4.25 -22.61
N PRO A 188 15.63 -3.96 -23.52
CA PRO A 188 16.72 -3.00 -23.26
C PRO A 188 16.27 -1.54 -23.25
N TYR A 189 15.15 -1.21 -23.90
CA TYR A 189 14.63 0.17 -23.98
C TYR A 189 13.36 0.41 -23.15
N GLY A 190 12.89 -0.63 -22.43
CA GLY A 190 11.61 -0.60 -21.73
C GLY A 190 10.43 -0.53 -22.70
N LEU A 191 9.22 -0.53 -22.15
CA LEU A 191 8.03 -0.16 -22.90
C LEU A 191 7.86 1.36 -22.75
N ARG A 192 8.18 2.12 -23.80
CA ARG A 192 7.95 3.58 -23.84
C ARG A 192 6.44 3.84 -23.86
N LEU A 193 5.84 3.98 -22.69
CA LEU A 193 4.49 4.54 -22.57
C LEU A 193 4.59 5.96 -22.02
N GLY A 194 3.86 6.87 -22.65
CA GLY A 194 3.54 8.15 -22.02
C GLY A 194 2.78 7.94 -20.71
N ARG A 195 2.74 8.98 -19.88
CA ARG A 195 2.13 8.95 -18.55
C ARG A 195 0.73 8.32 -18.56
N GLU A 196 -0.13 8.73 -19.49
CA GLU A 196 -1.49 8.17 -19.65
C GLU A 196 -1.50 6.65 -19.90
N GLY A 197 -0.58 6.16 -20.73
CA GLY A 197 -0.45 4.74 -21.03
C GLY A 197 -0.02 3.93 -19.81
N ALA A 198 0.86 4.46 -18.97
CA ALA A 198 1.27 3.84 -17.72
C ALA A 198 0.11 3.79 -16.71
N VAL A 199 -0.68 4.89 -16.59
CA VAL A 199 -1.87 4.91 -15.72
C VAL A 199 -2.89 3.88 -16.19
N ARG A 200 -3.25 3.87 -17.48
CA ARG A 200 -4.22 2.92 -18.03
C ARG A 200 -3.80 1.47 -17.78
N ALA A 201 -2.52 1.17 -17.94
CA ALA A 201 -2.01 -0.17 -17.72
C ALA A 201 -2.01 -0.62 -16.26
N LEU A 202 -1.92 0.31 -15.31
CA LEU A 202 -2.02 0.03 -13.88
C LEU A 202 -3.47 -0.03 -13.38
N MET A 203 -4.39 0.67 -14.04
CA MET A 203 -5.83 0.66 -13.72
C MET A 203 -6.57 -0.56 -14.28
N ASP A 204 -5.99 -1.29 -15.23
CA ASP A 204 -6.60 -2.48 -15.83
C ASP A 204 -7.07 -3.48 -14.74
N PRO A 205 -8.37 -3.87 -14.72
CA PRO A 205 -8.93 -4.80 -13.75
C PRO A 205 -8.15 -6.13 -13.65
N GLY A 206 -7.57 -6.61 -14.77
CA GLY A 206 -6.76 -7.83 -14.82
C GLY A 206 -5.36 -7.67 -14.20
N VAL A 207 -5.01 -6.46 -13.77
CA VAL A 207 -3.74 -6.05 -13.19
C VAL A 207 -3.90 -5.62 -11.74
N SER A 208 -5.02 -4.97 -11.38
CA SER A 208 -5.34 -4.46 -10.02
C SER A 208 -5.51 -5.54 -8.93
N ALA A 209 -5.65 -6.82 -9.30
CA ALA A 209 -5.87 -7.94 -8.38
C ALA A 209 -4.61 -8.43 -7.62
N PHE A 210 -3.87 -7.53 -6.95
CA PHE A 210 -2.85 -7.95 -5.99
C PHE A 210 -3.25 -7.55 -4.56
N GLY A 211 -3.71 -8.55 -3.80
CA GLY A 211 -3.82 -8.52 -2.34
C GLY A 211 -5.07 -7.80 -1.81
N MET A 212 -6.04 -8.62 -1.37
CA MET A 212 -7.30 -8.25 -0.72
C MET A 212 -8.41 -7.77 -1.69
N GLU A 213 -8.97 -8.67 -2.50
CA GLU A 213 -10.43 -8.58 -2.66
C GLU A 213 -11.01 -8.92 -1.29
N GLN A 214 -11.69 -7.96 -0.66
CA GLN A 214 -12.52 -8.28 0.49
C GLN A 214 -13.53 -9.32 0.03
N LEU A 215 -13.44 -10.54 0.56
CA LEU A 215 -14.43 -11.57 0.33
C LEU A 215 -15.76 -11.05 0.90
N SER A 216 -16.63 -10.58 0.02
CA SER A 216 -17.96 -10.15 0.39
C SER A 216 -18.80 -11.40 0.68
N LEU A 217 -19.11 -11.65 1.96
CA LEU A 217 -20.04 -12.70 2.38
C LEU A 217 -21.49 -12.41 1.96
N PHE A 218 -21.80 -11.14 1.70
CA PHE A 218 -23.08 -10.67 1.20
C PHE A 218 -22.86 -10.10 -0.19
N GLY A 219 -23.75 -10.45 -1.14
CA GLY A 219 -23.64 -10.07 -2.55
C GLY A 219 -23.34 -8.58 -2.71
N ARG A 220 -22.55 -8.25 -3.75
CA ARG A 220 -22.20 -6.86 -4.08
C ARG A 220 -23.49 -6.03 -4.14
N PRO A 221 -23.63 -4.95 -3.35
CA PRO A 221 -24.78 -4.07 -3.50
C PRO A 221 -24.80 -3.59 -4.95
N GLU A 222 -25.94 -3.71 -5.61
CA GLU A 222 -26.15 -3.22 -6.96
C GLU A 222 -25.81 -1.73 -6.99
N LEU A 223 -24.63 -1.40 -7.51
CA LEU A 223 -24.23 -0.02 -7.77
C LEU A 223 -25.14 0.50 -8.89
N ALA A 224 -26.22 1.15 -8.46
CA ALA A 224 -27.07 1.94 -9.32
C ALA A 224 -26.24 3.03 -10.03
N ALA A 225 -26.43 3.11 -11.35
CA ALA A 225 -25.92 4.14 -12.27
C ALA A 225 -24.39 4.27 -12.39
N ALA A 226 -23.71 3.18 -12.79
CA ALA A 226 -22.31 3.29 -13.21
C ALA A 226 -22.24 3.73 -14.69
N LYS A 227 -21.54 4.84 -14.95
CA LYS A 227 -20.80 5.04 -16.21
C LYS A 227 -20.14 3.71 -16.58
N THR A 228 -20.10 3.34 -17.86
CA THR A 228 -19.47 2.06 -18.23
C THR A 228 -18.09 1.98 -17.58
N LEU A 229 -17.69 0.80 -17.08
CA LEU A 229 -16.41 0.62 -16.38
C LEU A 229 -15.25 1.25 -17.17
N PHE A 230 -15.37 1.21 -18.50
CA PHE A 230 -14.51 1.88 -19.46
C PHE A 230 -14.51 3.42 -19.35
N GLU A 231 -15.65 4.09 -19.40
CA GLU A 231 -15.76 5.56 -19.27
C GLU A 231 -15.27 6.05 -17.91
N ALA A 232 -15.58 5.33 -16.83
CA ALA A 232 -15.07 5.65 -15.49
C ALA A 232 -13.54 5.49 -15.40
N THR A 233 -12.99 4.47 -16.09
CA THR A 233 -11.54 4.27 -16.18
C THR A 233 -10.89 5.39 -17.00
N GLU A 234 -11.48 5.79 -18.12
CA GLU A 234 -10.96 6.86 -18.97
C GLU A 234 -10.97 8.23 -18.30
N GLU A 235 -12.04 8.56 -17.57
CA GLU A 235 -12.13 9.80 -16.79
C GLU A 235 -11.11 9.80 -15.66
N ALA A 236 -10.92 8.67 -14.97
CA ALA A 236 -9.90 8.53 -13.95
C ALA A 236 -8.49 8.62 -14.53
N VAL A 237 -8.21 7.99 -15.69
CA VAL A 237 -6.92 8.11 -16.39
C VAL A 237 -6.63 9.56 -16.75
N ARG A 238 -7.60 10.29 -17.31
CA ARG A 238 -7.44 11.72 -17.64
C ARG A 238 -7.20 12.57 -16.40
N CYS A 239 -7.96 12.35 -15.32
CA CYS A 239 -7.81 13.06 -14.06
C CYS A 239 -6.44 12.81 -13.42
N LEU A 240 -5.94 11.57 -13.49
CA LEU A 240 -4.65 11.19 -12.91
C LEU A 240 -3.46 11.62 -13.75
N ALA A 241 -3.59 11.62 -15.07
CA ALA A 241 -2.53 12.10 -15.96
C ALA A 241 -2.34 13.63 -15.87
N SER A 242 -3.39 14.37 -15.54
CA SER A 242 -3.41 15.84 -15.45
C SER A 242 -3.09 16.43 -14.06
N ARG A 243 -3.22 15.65 -12.98
CA ARG A 243 -2.95 16.08 -11.59
C ARG A 243 -1.55 15.72 -11.07
N ILE A 244 -0.72 15.09 -11.88
CA ILE A 244 0.68 14.69 -11.60
C ILE A 244 1.59 15.45 -12.57
#